data_AF-A0A1W2E773-F1
#
_entry.id   AF-A0A1W2E773-F1
#
_cell.length_a   1.000
_cell.length_b   1.000
_cell.length_c   1.000
_cell.angle_alpha   90.00
_cell.angle_beta   90.00
_cell.angle_gamma   90.00
#
_symmetry.space_group_name_H-M   'P 1'
#
loop_
_entity.id
_entity.type
_entity.pdbx_description
1 polymer ?
#
loop_
_entity_poly.entity_id
_entity_poly.type
_entity_poly.pdbx_seq_one_letter_code
_entity_poly.pdbx_strand_id
1 'polypeptide(L)'
;MTILLKQTREINQLLQESEKVDYNKVTKLLSGFIAANVYLVDKDGVILGHALHESFECGIILEDVLEQSQFPEEYMKILRSVRETTTNIRLDNGCCVFSEQLKCPIGEKYSLVVPVVGIGKRLGSLVIAKFHVEFTENDLMLAEFGATMLGMYLLRGRVDKLEEETRKKTIVQVALNTLSYSELEAAVHVLSELDGNEDLIVASKIADRVGITRSVIVNALRKLESAGVIESKSLGMKGTNIRILNEYLLEALEKKKH
;
A
#
# COMPACT_ATOMS: atom_id res chain seq x y z
N MET A 1 33.54 15.30 14.10
CA MET A 1 32.69 14.33 13.37
C MET A 1 32.01 15.10 12.25
N THR A 2 32.16 14.70 10.99
CA THR A 2 31.58 15.43 9.86
C THR A 2 30.05 15.36 9.90
N ILE A 3 29.37 16.46 9.57
CA ILE A 3 27.90 16.58 9.61
C ILE A 3 27.23 15.47 8.79
N LEU A 4 27.78 15.17 7.61
CA LEU A 4 27.29 14.12 6.71
C LEU A 4 27.31 12.71 7.33
N LEU A 5 28.35 12.37 8.10
CA LEU A 5 28.43 11.06 8.76
C LEU A 5 27.35 10.92 9.84
N LYS A 6 27.00 12.02 10.53
CA LYS A 6 25.92 12.02 11.51
C LYS A 6 24.57 11.79 10.82
N GLN A 7 24.31 12.53 9.74
CA GLN A 7 23.06 12.44 8.97
C GLN A 7 22.83 11.03 8.38
N THR A 8 23.88 10.43 7.80
CA THR A 8 23.80 9.06 7.26
C THR A 8 23.58 8.01 8.36
N ARG A 9 24.14 8.19 9.56
CA ARG A 9 23.88 7.32 10.72
C ARG A 9 22.45 7.44 11.24
N GLU A 10 21.91 8.65 11.32
CA GLU A 10 20.51 8.88 11.73
C GLU A 10 19.52 8.23 10.75
N ILE A 11 19.78 8.33 9.44
CA ILE A 11 18.98 7.62 8.41
C ILE A 11 19.09 6.10 8.57
N ASN A 12 20.30 5.57 8.82
CA ASN A 12 20.50 4.13 9.05
C ASN A 12 19.79 3.61 10.31
N GLN A 13 19.79 4.40 11.38
CA GLN A 13 19.15 4.02 12.63
C GLN A 13 17.65 3.78 12.46
N LEU A 14 16.97 4.59 11.63
CA LEU A 14 15.56 4.37 11.31
C LEU A 14 15.27 3.00 10.69
N LEU A 15 16.16 2.46 9.85
CA LEU A 15 16.02 1.09 9.33
C LEU A 15 16.01 0.05 10.43
N GLN A 16 16.84 0.26 11.44
CA GLN A 16 17.08 -0.73 12.48
C GLN A 16 15.97 -0.73 13.53
N GLU A 17 15.30 0.40 13.72
CA GLU A 17 14.31 0.59 14.80
C GLU A 17 12.91 0.06 14.49
N SER A 18 12.52 -0.12 13.22
CA SER A 18 11.13 -0.38 12.86
C SER A 18 10.92 -1.64 12.04
N GLU A 19 10.04 -2.52 12.54
CA GLU A 19 9.48 -3.63 11.74
C GLU A 19 8.53 -3.10 10.65
N LYS A 20 7.74 -2.07 10.97
CA LYS A 20 6.80 -1.44 10.04
C LYS A 20 7.42 -0.25 9.32
N VAL A 21 7.24 -0.24 8.01
CA VAL A 21 7.74 0.80 7.12
C VAL A 21 6.97 2.11 7.34
N ASP A 22 7.69 3.17 7.73
CA ASP A 22 7.15 4.53 7.86
C ASP A 22 7.95 5.49 6.95
N TYR A 23 7.41 5.72 5.75
CA TYR A 23 8.03 6.59 4.76
C TYR A 23 8.14 8.04 5.25
N ASN A 24 7.21 8.50 6.10
CA ASN A 24 7.16 9.89 6.57
C ASN A 24 8.33 10.22 7.49
N LYS A 25 8.83 9.25 8.27
CA LYS A 25 10.02 9.46 9.10
C LYS A 25 11.26 9.73 8.25
N VAL A 26 11.44 8.96 7.17
CA VAL A 26 12.59 9.12 6.28
C VAL A 26 12.50 10.42 5.48
N THR A 27 11.33 10.74 4.92
CA THR A 27 11.15 12.01 4.20
C THR A 27 11.36 13.20 5.12
N LYS A 28 10.94 13.14 6.39
CA LYS A 28 11.16 14.19 7.39
C LYS A 28 12.64 14.39 7.72
N LEU A 29 13.40 13.30 7.91
CA LEU A 29 14.86 13.42 8.11
C LEU A 29 15.54 14.04 6.89
N LEU A 30 15.23 13.56 5.69
CA LEU A 30 15.79 14.10 4.44
C LEU A 30 15.44 15.59 4.29
N SER A 31 14.20 15.98 4.58
CA SER A 31 13.75 17.37 4.52
C SER A 31 14.53 18.26 5.48
N GLY A 32 14.77 17.82 6.72
CA GLY A 32 15.55 18.57 7.69
C GLY A 32 17.05 18.64 7.36
N PHE A 33 17.64 17.56 6.84
CA PHE A 33 19.06 17.53 6.50
C PHE A 33 19.42 18.33 5.24
N ILE A 34 18.54 18.27 4.24
CA ILE A 34 18.72 18.94 2.96
C ILE A 34 18.14 20.36 3.01
N ALA A 35 17.32 20.70 4.01
CA ALA A 35 16.56 21.93 4.09
C ALA A 35 15.67 22.14 2.86
N ALA A 36 14.85 21.13 2.55
CA ALA A 36 14.05 21.08 1.32
C ALA A 36 12.69 20.38 1.51
N ASN A 37 11.77 20.62 0.58
CA ASN A 37 10.56 19.81 0.48
C ASN A 37 10.92 18.46 -0.14
N VAL A 38 10.39 17.37 0.41
CA VAL A 38 10.68 16.00 -0.01
C VAL A 38 9.37 15.26 -0.23
N TYR A 39 9.25 14.57 -1.36
CA TYR A 39 8.09 13.76 -1.73
C TYR A 39 8.55 12.39 -2.23
N LEU A 40 8.06 11.33 -1.62
CA LEU A 40 8.17 9.97 -2.11
C LEU A 40 6.90 9.63 -2.87
N VAL A 41 7.05 9.36 -4.17
CA VAL A 41 5.95 9.08 -5.08
C VAL A 41 6.14 7.69 -5.67
N ASP A 42 5.09 6.88 -5.72
CA ASP A 42 5.14 5.57 -6.35
C ASP A 42 5.08 5.66 -7.89
N LYS A 43 4.97 4.51 -8.56
CA LYS A 43 4.88 4.43 -10.04
C LYS A 43 3.55 4.96 -10.61
N ASP A 44 2.51 4.96 -9.79
CA ASP A 44 1.12 5.29 -10.16
C ASP A 44 0.81 6.75 -9.78
N GLY A 45 1.73 7.42 -9.07
CA GLY A 45 1.68 8.83 -8.71
C GLY A 45 1.16 9.09 -7.29
N VAL A 46 0.93 8.03 -6.52
CA VAL A 46 0.49 8.13 -5.13
C VAL A 46 1.64 8.64 -4.28
N ILE A 47 1.39 9.66 -3.45
CA ILE A 47 2.34 10.17 -2.48
C ILE A 47 2.36 9.21 -1.30
N LEU A 48 3.44 8.45 -1.18
CA LEU A 48 3.63 7.47 -0.11
C LEU A 48 4.15 8.10 1.17
N GLY A 49 4.84 9.22 1.05
CA GLY A 49 5.30 10.02 2.17
C GLY A 49 5.84 11.36 1.70
N HIS A 50 5.73 12.36 2.55
CA HIS A 50 6.24 13.69 2.24
C HIS A 50 6.73 14.41 3.50
N ALA A 51 7.50 15.47 3.31
CA ALA A 51 7.87 16.40 4.35
C ALA A 51 8.13 17.76 3.72
N LEU A 52 7.57 18.80 4.31
CA LEU A 52 7.73 20.18 3.86
C LEU A 52 8.73 20.87 4.77
N HIS A 53 9.63 21.64 4.18
CA HIS A 53 10.53 22.49 4.93
C HIS A 53 9.76 23.67 5.54
N GLU A 54 10.26 24.19 6.66
CA GLU A 54 9.70 25.36 7.32
C GLU A 54 9.63 26.56 6.33
N SER A 55 8.55 27.34 6.45
CA SER A 55 8.26 28.50 5.58
C SER A 55 7.84 28.18 4.14
N PHE A 56 7.47 26.93 3.82
CA PHE A 56 6.91 26.61 2.51
C PHE A 56 5.43 27.03 2.39
N GLU A 57 5.16 28.00 1.51
CA GLU A 57 3.81 28.46 1.18
C GLU A 57 3.54 28.29 -0.32
N CYS A 58 2.73 27.28 -0.66
CA CYS A 58 2.18 27.11 -2.01
C CYS A 58 0.83 26.42 -1.94
N GLY A 59 -0.25 27.17 -2.16
CA GLY A 59 -1.62 26.66 -2.13
C GLY A 59 -1.83 25.46 -3.05
N ILE A 60 -1.27 25.48 -4.26
CA ILE A 60 -1.39 24.37 -5.24
C ILE A 60 -0.82 23.06 -4.68
N ILE A 61 0.33 23.11 -4.00
CA ILE A 61 0.90 21.88 -3.43
C ILE A 61 0.07 21.41 -2.24
N LEU A 62 -0.37 22.34 -1.39
CA LEU A 62 -1.11 22.02 -0.18
C LEU A 62 -2.52 21.48 -0.49
N GLU A 63 -3.25 22.15 -1.39
CA GLU A 63 -4.66 21.89 -1.70
C GLU A 63 -4.83 20.88 -2.84
N ASP A 64 -4.12 21.02 -3.95
CA ASP A 64 -4.37 20.15 -5.12
C ASP A 64 -3.59 18.84 -5.08
N VAL A 65 -2.41 18.82 -4.46
CA VAL A 65 -1.48 17.67 -4.52
C VAL A 65 -1.47 16.87 -3.22
N LEU A 66 -1.36 17.55 -2.07
CA LEU A 66 -1.28 16.88 -0.76
C LEU A 66 -2.65 16.42 -0.25
N GLU A 67 -3.73 17.20 -0.40
CA GLU A 67 -5.07 16.71 -0.03
C GLU A 67 -5.48 15.49 -0.84
N GLN A 68 -5.16 15.47 -2.14
CA GLN A 68 -5.44 14.34 -3.02
C GLN A 68 -4.43 13.20 -2.88
N SER A 69 -3.30 13.44 -2.19
CA SER A 69 -2.19 12.50 -2.04
C SER A 69 -1.71 11.89 -3.37
N GLN A 70 -1.78 12.66 -4.45
CA GLN A 70 -1.57 12.19 -5.82
C GLN A 70 -0.87 13.26 -6.68
N PHE A 71 0.14 12.84 -7.44
CA PHE A 71 0.81 13.70 -8.40
C PHE A 71 0.09 13.71 -9.76
N PRO A 72 0.01 14.86 -10.45
CA PRO A 72 -0.59 14.95 -11.79
C PRO A 72 0.09 14.03 -12.80
N GLU A 73 -0.70 13.40 -13.69
CA GLU A 73 -0.20 12.40 -14.66
C GLU A 73 0.84 12.99 -15.63
N GLU A 74 0.73 14.27 -15.99
CA GLU A 74 1.72 14.95 -16.84
C GLU A 74 3.09 15.02 -16.16
N TYR A 75 3.10 15.35 -14.87
CA TYR A 75 4.33 15.35 -14.10
C TYR A 75 4.87 13.92 -13.90
N MET A 76 3.98 12.94 -13.74
CA MET A 76 4.36 11.52 -13.68
C MET A 76 5.06 11.04 -14.95
N LYS A 77 4.67 11.51 -16.14
CA LYS A 77 5.38 11.19 -17.39
C LYS A 77 6.84 11.68 -17.36
N ILE A 78 7.07 12.90 -16.85
CA ILE A 78 8.42 13.44 -16.68
C ILE A 78 9.19 12.59 -15.70
N LEU A 79 8.64 12.31 -14.51
CA LEU A 79 9.29 11.48 -13.51
C LEU A 79 9.68 10.12 -14.09
N ARG A 80 8.76 9.43 -14.79
CA ARG A 80 9.00 8.13 -15.44
C ARG A 80 10.17 8.16 -16.45
N SER A 81 10.41 9.30 -17.10
CA SER A 81 11.51 9.47 -18.07
C SER A 81 12.89 9.57 -17.42
N VAL A 82 12.97 10.04 -16.18
CA VAL A 82 14.22 10.21 -15.43
C VAL A 82 14.78 8.83 -15.04
N ARG A 83 15.96 8.47 -15.58
CA ARG A 83 16.63 7.18 -15.33
C ARG A 83 17.76 7.26 -14.32
N GLU A 84 18.37 8.44 -14.18
CA GLU A 84 19.47 8.72 -13.26
C GLU A 84 19.16 9.99 -12.48
N THR A 85 19.81 10.18 -11.34
CA THR A 85 19.64 11.36 -10.50
C THR A 85 19.81 12.64 -11.33
N THR A 86 18.73 13.41 -11.43
CA THR A 86 18.73 14.66 -12.20
C THR A 86 18.52 15.80 -11.22
N THR A 87 19.52 16.67 -11.10
CA THR A 87 19.55 17.77 -10.14
C THR A 87 19.32 19.13 -10.80
N ASN A 88 19.01 20.13 -9.98
CA ASN A 88 18.89 21.54 -10.37
C ASN A 88 17.96 21.76 -11.58
N ILE A 89 16.90 20.95 -11.68
CA ILE A 89 15.83 21.15 -12.67
C ILE A 89 15.12 22.45 -12.31
N ARG A 90 15.19 23.42 -13.22
CA ARG A 90 14.58 24.75 -13.07
C ARG A 90 13.18 24.76 -13.69
N LEU A 91 12.39 25.75 -13.28
CA LEU A 91 11.11 26.05 -13.91
C LEU A 91 11.35 26.53 -15.34
N ASP A 92 10.62 25.97 -16.31
CA ASP A 92 10.60 26.51 -17.66
C ASP A 92 9.80 27.82 -17.66
N ASN A 93 10.45 28.93 -18.01
CA ASN A 93 9.87 30.28 -18.05
C ASN A 93 9.18 30.78 -16.75
N GLY A 94 9.49 30.18 -15.60
CA GLY A 94 8.86 30.52 -14.31
C GLY A 94 7.42 30.01 -14.14
N CYS A 95 6.95 29.13 -15.02
CA CYS A 95 5.65 28.46 -14.89
C CYS A 95 5.68 27.41 -13.78
N CYS A 96 4.54 27.15 -13.16
CA CYS A 96 4.41 26.13 -12.12
C CYS A 96 4.58 24.73 -12.72
N VAL A 97 5.33 23.88 -12.02
CA VAL A 97 5.58 22.48 -12.41
C VAL A 97 4.30 21.64 -12.52
N PHE A 98 3.22 22.08 -11.85
CA PHE A 98 1.92 21.39 -11.83
C PHE A 98 0.86 22.08 -12.69
N SER A 99 1.14 23.27 -13.21
CA SER A 99 0.22 24.00 -14.08
C SER A 99 0.99 25.03 -14.91
N GLU A 100 1.06 24.78 -16.22
CA GLU A 100 1.73 25.68 -17.18
C GLU A 100 1.08 27.08 -17.24
N GLN A 101 -0.19 27.18 -16.83
CA GLN A 101 -0.96 28.42 -16.85
C GLN A 101 -0.68 29.33 -15.64
N LEU A 102 -0.09 28.79 -14.57
CA LEU A 102 0.18 29.53 -13.34
C LEU A 102 1.66 29.88 -13.23
N LYS A 103 1.96 31.13 -12.91
CA LYS A 103 3.33 31.52 -12.55
C LYS A 103 3.65 30.97 -11.17
N CYS A 104 4.83 30.37 -11.02
CA CYS A 104 5.27 29.93 -9.71
C CYS A 104 5.54 31.16 -8.83
N PRO A 105 4.94 31.25 -7.62
CA PRO A 105 5.16 32.39 -6.73
C PRO A 105 6.61 32.48 -6.24
N ILE A 106 7.35 31.36 -6.31
CA ILE A 106 8.72 31.24 -5.84
C ILE A 106 9.64 31.14 -7.07
N GLY A 107 10.10 32.29 -7.56
CA GLY A 107 10.76 32.42 -8.87
C GLY A 107 12.06 31.60 -9.04
N GLU A 108 12.73 31.22 -7.94
CA GLU A 108 13.95 30.42 -7.96
C GLU A 108 13.71 29.07 -7.27
N LYS A 109 13.12 28.13 -7.99
CA LYS A 109 12.92 26.75 -7.53
C LYS A 109 13.93 25.83 -8.20
N TYR A 110 14.66 25.09 -7.39
CA TYR A 110 15.55 24.01 -7.81
C TYR A 110 14.91 22.68 -7.44
N SER A 111 14.77 21.79 -8.42
CA SER A 111 14.23 20.45 -8.19
C SER A 111 15.28 19.38 -8.44
N LEU A 112 15.29 18.36 -7.59
CA LEU A 112 16.12 17.18 -7.66
C LEU A 112 15.20 15.97 -7.73
N VAL A 113 15.38 15.14 -8.75
CA VAL A 113 14.61 13.91 -8.94
C VAL A 113 15.57 12.73 -8.88
N VAL A 114 15.35 11.85 -7.90
CA VAL A 114 16.12 10.62 -7.71
C VAL A 114 15.19 9.43 -7.97
N PRO A 115 15.48 8.57 -8.95
CA PRO A 115 14.75 7.33 -9.15
C PRO A 115 14.86 6.40 -7.94
N VAL A 116 13.74 5.91 -7.43
CA VAL A 116 13.75 4.91 -6.34
C VAL A 116 13.69 3.53 -6.97
N VAL A 117 14.78 2.77 -6.85
CA VAL A 117 14.97 1.46 -7.49
C VAL A 117 15.18 0.39 -6.42
N GLY A 118 14.61 -0.78 -6.62
CA GLY A 118 14.87 -1.96 -5.81
C GLY A 118 14.90 -3.24 -6.65
N ILE A 119 15.93 -4.07 -6.45
CA ILE A 119 16.20 -5.30 -7.22
C ILE A 119 16.11 -5.04 -8.74
N GLY A 120 16.73 -3.95 -9.20
CA GLY A 120 16.76 -3.57 -10.62
C GLY A 120 15.43 -3.08 -11.20
N LYS A 121 14.36 -2.96 -10.41
CA LYS A 121 13.07 -2.42 -10.85
C LYS A 121 12.81 -1.05 -10.22
N ARG A 122 12.30 -0.12 -11.01
CA ARG A 122 11.83 1.16 -10.49
C ARG A 122 10.58 0.96 -9.65
N LEU A 123 10.61 1.47 -8.43
CA LEU A 123 9.53 1.39 -7.45
C LEU A 123 8.79 2.72 -7.32
N GLY A 124 9.47 3.82 -7.60
CA GLY A 124 8.92 5.16 -7.51
C GLY A 124 9.96 6.24 -7.87
N SER A 125 9.75 7.43 -7.33
CA SER A 125 10.62 8.60 -7.48
C SER A 125 10.66 9.37 -6.17
N LEU A 126 11.85 9.83 -5.80
CA LEU A 126 12.04 10.80 -4.74
C LEU A 126 12.20 12.17 -5.40
N VAL A 127 11.27 13.08 -5.10
CA VAL A 127 11.27 14.45 -5.62
C VAL A 127 11.61 15.39 -4.48
N ILE A 128 12.65 16.20 -4.67
CA ILE A 128 13.14 17.14 -3.67
C ILE A 128 13.12 18.54 -4.29
N ALA A 129 12.60 19.53 -3.58
CA ALA A 129 12.53 20.91 -4.04
C ALA A 129 13.13 21.87 -3.02
N LYS A 130 14.13 22.64 -3.45
CA LYS A 130 14.73 23.77 -2.74
C LYS A 130 14.32 25.09 -3.40
N PHE A 131 14.42 26.16 -2.63
CA PHE A 131 14.20 27.52 -3.09
C PHE A 131 15.46 28.34 -2.86
N HIS A 132 15.81 29.19 -3.82
CA HIS A 132 16.95 30.14 -3.77
C HIS A 132 18.35 29.53 -3.65
N VAL A 133 18.48 28.22 -3.41
CA VAL A 133 19.76 27.54 -3.19
C VAL A 133 19.84 26.27 -4.04
N GLU A 134 20.94 26.12 -4.77
CA GLU A 134 21.24 24.92 -5.56
C GLU A 134 21.57 23.71 -4.68
N PHE A 135 21.38 22.52 -5.22
CA PHE A 135 21.76 21.29 -4.54
C PHE A 135 23.29 21.10 -4.57
N THR A 136 23.85 20.78 -3.42
CA THR A 136 25.27 20.45 -3.23
C THR A 136 25.51 18.94 -3.41
N GLU A 137 26.76 18.52 -3.61
CA GLU A 137 27.12 17.09 -3.67
C GLU A 137 26.69 16.32 -2.41
N ASN A 138 26.75 16.97 -1.24
CA ASN A 138 26.26 16.37 0.01
C ASN A 138 24.74 16.14 -0.03
N ASP A 139 23.98 17.06 -0.62
CA ASP A 139 22.53 16.89 -0.78
C ASP A 139 22.21 15.73 -1.75
N LEU A 140 22.95 15.63 -2.86
CA LEU A 140 22.80 14.53 -3.81
C LEU A 140 23.10 13.18 -3.14
N MET A 141 24.21 13.10 -2.40
CA MET A 141 24.59 11.90 -1.65
C MET A 141 23.50 11.49 -0.64
N LEU A 142 22.95 12.45 0.12
CA LEU A 142 21.85 12.17 1.05
C LEU A 142 20.57 11.74 0.34
N ALA A 143 20.25 12.36 -0.80
CA ALA A 143 19.07 12.03 -1.58
C ALA A 143 19.16 10.63 -2.20
N GLU A 144 20.30 10.26 -2.79
CA GLU A 144 20.53 8.91 -3.34
C GLU A 144 20.60 7.83 -2.27
N PHE A 145 21.24 8.14 -1.14
CA PHE A 145 21.25 7.27 0.01
C PHE A 145 19.82 7.06 0.52
N GLY A 146 19.07 8.14 0.72
CA GLY A 146 17.66 8.09 1.10
C GLY A 146 16.78 7.32 0.11
N ALA A 147 16.97 7.53 -1.21
CA ALA A 147 16.22 6.82 -2.24
C ALA A 147 16.48 5.31 -2.23
N THR A 148 17.73 4.88 -2.02
CA THR A 148 18.08 3.47 -1.89
C THR A 148 17.36 2.82 -0.70
N MET A 149 17.34 3.54 0.42
CA MET A 149 16.74 3.11 1.68
C MET A 149 15.22 3.01 1.57
N LEU A 150 14.59 4.04 0.99
CA LEU A 150 13.17 4.02 0.61
C LEU A 150 12.86 2.84 -0.34
N GLY A 151 13.76 2.54 -1.29
CA GLY A 151 13.60 1.41 -2.19
C GLY A 151 13.54 0.06 -1.46
N MET A 152 14.41 -0.15 -0.47
CA MET A 152 14.37 -1.35 0.37
C MET A 152 13.07 -1.45 1.17
N TYR A 153 12.60 -0.34 1.74
CA TYR A 153 11.33 -0.28 2.45
C TYR A 153 10.13 -0.57 1.55
N LEU A 154 10.10 -0.04 0.33
CA LEU A 154 9.05 -0.32 -0.63
C LEU A 154 9.02 -1.81 -1.03
N LEU A 155 10.19 -2.43 -1.18
CA LEU A 155 10.27 -3.86 -1.42
C LEU A 155 9.73 -4.68 -0.24
N ARG A 156 10.16 -4.35 0.98
CA ARG A 156 9.70 -5.03 2.20
C ARG A 156 8.18 -4.96 2.31
N GLY A 157 7.59 -3.76 2.18
CA GLY A 157 6.14 -3.61 2.25
C GLY A 157 5.38 -4.38 1.17
N ARG A 158 5.97 -4.63 0.00
CA ARG A 158 5.38 -5.51 -1.03
C ARG A 158 5.49 -6.99 -0.65
N VAL A 159 6.61 -7.42 -0.09
CA VAL A 159 6.80 -8.79 0.40
C VAL A 159 5.82 -9.09 1.53
N ASP A 160 5.72 -8.21 2.53
CA ASP A 160 4.81 -8.39 3.66
C ASP A 160 3.34 -8.51 3.21
N LYS A 161 2.92 -7.67 2.24
CA LYS A 161 1.58 -7.77 1.63
C LYS A 161 1.37 -9.11 0.92
N LEU A 162 2.34 -9.55 0.12
CA LEU A 162 2.25 -10.81 -0.60
C LEU A 162 2.24 -12.01 0.34
N GLU A 163 3.03 -11.98 1.40
CA GLU A 163 3.03 -13.01 2.45
C GLU A 163 1.69 -13.06 3.17
N GLU A 164 1.11 -11.91 3.53
CA GLU A 164 -0.22 -11.83 4.14
C GLU A 164 -1.31 -12.40 3.22
N GLU A 165 -1.33 -12.00 1.95
CA GLU A 165 -2.26 -12.54 0.95
C GLU A 165 -2.09 -14.05 0.77
N THR A 166 -0.85 -14.52 0.67
CA THR A 166 -0.53 -15.94 0.54
C THR A 166 -0.97 -16.72 1.78
N ARG A 167 -0.76 -16.15 2.98
CA ARG A 167 -1.21 -16.75 4.24
C ARG A 167 -2.73 -16.85 4.27
N LYS A 168 -3.44 -15.77 3.95
CA LYS A 168 -4.92 -15.77 3.88
C LYS A 168 -5.45 -16.83 2.90
N LYS A 169 -4.87 -16.92 1.70
CA LYS A 169 -5.23 -17.94 0.70
C LYS A 169 -4.92 -19.37 1.18
N THR A 170 -3.78 -19.55 1.84
CA THR A 170 -3.36 -20.86 2.37
C THR A 170 -4.31 -21.35 3.46
N ILE A 171 -4.72 -20.47 4.38
CA ILE A 171 -5.70 -20.80 5.43
C ILE A 171 -7.01 -21.29 4.81
N VAL A 172 -7.51 -20.59 3.78
CA VAL A 172 -8.71 -21.02 3.04
C VAL A 172 -8.49 -22.39 2.40
N GLN A 173 -7.37 -22.60 1.70
CA GLN A 173 -7.11 -23.86 1.01
C GLN A 173 -7.01 -25.04 1.99
N VAL A 174 -6.36 -24.84 3.13
CA VAL A 174 -6.27 -25.84 4.20
C VAL A 174 -7.68 -26.13 4.73
N ALA A 175 -8.49 -25.11 5.03
CA ALA A 175 -9.86 -25.28 5.50
C ALA A 175 -10.69 -26.12 4.54
N LEU A 176 -10.66 -25.78 3.24
CA LEU A 176 -11.40 -26.51 2.20
C LEU A 176 -10.93 -27.95 2.05
N ASN A 177 -9.62 -28.22 2.19
CA ASN A 177 -9.07 -29.57 2.12
C ASN A 177 -9.47 -30.47 3.32
N THR A 178 -9.98 -29.89 4.42
CA THR A 178 -10.52 -30.69 5.55
C THR A 178 -11.97 -31.14 5.35
N LEU A 179 -12.66 -30.57 4.36
CA LEU A 179 -14.04 -30.92 4.02
C LEU A 179 -14.05 -32.20 3.17
N SER A 180 -14.95 -33.12 3.50
CA SER A 180 -15.32 -34.21 2.60
C SER A 180 -16.10 -33.67 1.41
N TYR A 181 -16.24 -34.48 0.35
CA TYR A 181 -16.96 -34.07 -0.87
C TYR A 181 -18.37 -33.51 -0.57
N SER A 182 -19.17 -34.21 0.24
CA SER A 182 -20.52 -33.75 0.60
C SER A 182 -20.52 -32.52 1.51
N GLU A 183 -19.51 -32.36 2.38
CA GLU A 183 -19.35 -31.16 3.21
C GLU A 183 -18.93 -29.95 2.37
N LEU A 184 -18.09 -30.15 1.35
CA LEU A 184 -17.68 -29.11 0.42
C LEU A 184 -18.89 -28.65 -0.41
N GLU A 185 -19.66 -29.58 -0.96
CA GLU A 185 -20.90 -29.30 -1.69
C GLU A 185 -21.90 -28.52 -0.80
N ALA A 186 -22.09 -28.98 0.44
CA ALA A 186 -22.93 -28.29 1.42
C ALA A 186 -22.44 -26.86 1.71
N ALA A 187 -21.12 -26.68 1.90
CA ALA A 187 -20.53 -25.36 2.14
C ALA A 187 -20.73 -24.42 0.94
N VAL A 188 -20.57 -24.92 -0.29
CA VAL A 188 -20.81 -24.16 -1.51
C VAL A 188 -22.25 -23.66 -1.56
N HIS A 189 -23.24 -24.53 -1.32
CA HIS A 189 -24.64 -24.14 -1.33
C HIS A 189 -24.97 -23.11 -0.25
N VAL A 190 -24.52 -23.34 0.98
CA VAL A 190 -24.75 -22.43 2.10
C VAL A 190 -24.14 -21.05 1.87
N LEU A 191 -22.87 -21.00 1.47
CA LEU A 191 -22.17 -19.74 1.31
C LEU A 191 -22.60 -18.98 0.04
N SER A 192 -23.15 -19.67 -0.95
CA SER A 192 -23.77 -19.01 -2.13
C SER A 192 -25.13 -18.37 -1.85
N GLU A 193 -25.77 -18.69 -0.73
CA GLU A 193 -27.03 -18.06 -0.30
C GLU A 193 -26.82 -16.82 0.55
N LEU A 194 -25.59 -16.51 0.98
CA LEU A 194 -25.29 -15.31 1.76
C LEU A 194 -25.44 -14.06 0.89
N ASP A 195 -26.19 -13.06 1.40
CA ASP A 195 -26.18 -11.71 0.83
C ASP A 195 -25.03 -10.88 1.45
N GLY A 196 -23.87 -10.89 0.80
CA GLY A 196 -22.66 -10.20 1.26
C GLY A 196 -21.77 -11.04 2.19
N ASN A 197 -21.14 -10.40 3.19
CA ASN A 197 -20.17 -11.04 4.08
C ASN A 197 -20.77 -11.57 5.40
N GLU A 198 -22.02 -11.22 5.72
CA GLU A 198 -22.69 -11.66 6.94
C GLU A 198 -24.19 -11.80 6.70
N ASP A 199 -24.75 -12.98 6.97
CA ASP A 199 -26.19 -13.22 6.81
C ASP A 199 -26.69 -14.35 7.74
N LEU A 200 -28.00 -14.43 7.93
CA LEU A 200 -28.69 -15.44 8.73
C LEU A 200 -29.14 -16.62 7.87
N ILE A 201 -28.54 -17.78 8.08
CA ILE A 201 -28.85 -19.00 7.33
C ILE A 201 -29.69 -19.99 8.14
N VAL A 202 -30.71 -20.56 7.49
CA VAL A 202 -31.53 -21.65 8.05
C VAL A 202 -31.14 -22.98 7.40
N ALA A 203 -30.27 -23.75 8.05
CA ALA A 203 -29.71 -24.99 7.51
C ALA A 203 -30.75 -26.03 7.06
N SER A 204 -31.93 -26.10 7.70
CA SER A 204 -33.00 -27.02 7.28
C SER A 204 -33.57 -26.69 5.90
N LYS A 205 -33.75 -25.39 5.59
CA LYS A 205 -34.26 -24.95 4.28
C LYS A 205 -33.31 -25.30 3.14
N ILE A 206 -32.00 -25.29 3.40
CA ILE A 206 -30.97 -25.62 2.42
C ILE A 206 -30.87 -27.14 2.26
N ALA A 207 -30.89 -27.88 3.38
CA ALA A 207 -30.92 -29.34 3.39
C ALA A 207 -32.06 -29.90 2.52
N ASP A 208 -33.28 -29.40 2.72
CA ASP A 208 -34.47 -29.85 2.00
C ASP A 208 -34.43 -29.51 0.49
N ARG A 209 -33.80 -28.38 0.13
CA ARG A 209 -33.74 -27.90 -1.27
C ARG A 209 -32.70 -28.65 -2.10
N VAL A 210 -31.54 -28.93 -1.51
CA VAL A 210 -30.38 -29.52 -2.20
C VAL A 210 -30.34 -31.05 -2.02
N GLY A 211 -31.11 -31.59 -1.06
CA GLY A 211 -31.12 -33.04 -0.78
C GLY A 211 -29.93 -33.50 0.07
N ILE A 212 -29.33 -32.61 0.86
CA ILE A 212 -28.20 -32.91 1.76
C ILE A 212 -28.70 -32.99 3.19
N THR A 213 -28.11 -33.86 4.02
CA THR A 213 -28.49 -33.93 5.44
C THR A 213 -28.03 -32.70 6.22
N ARG A 214 -28.85 -32.23 7.18
CA ARG A 214 -28.51 -31.08 8.04
C ARG A 214 -27.20 -31.27 8.80
N SER A 215 -26.85 -32.50 9.19
CA SER A 215 -25.60 -32.81 9.89
C SER A 215 -24.36 -32.54 9.03
N VAL A 216 -24.43 -32.77 7.71
CA VAL A 216 -23.34 -32.46 6.78
C VAL A 216 -23.11 -30.95 6.70
N ILE A 217 -24.18 -30.15 6.62
CA ILE A 217 -24.09 -28.67 6.65
C ILE A 217 -23.43 -28.20 7.95
N VAL A 218 -23.91 -28.67 9.11
CA VAL A 218 -23.38 -28.25 10.42
C VAL A 218 -21.91 -28.64 10.57
N ASN A 219 -21.52 -29.84 10.11
CA ASN A 219 -20.13 -30.27 10.16
C ASN A 219 -19.22 -29.43 9.25
N ALA A 220 -19.69 -29.11 8.04
CA ALA A 220 -18.95 -28.24 7.12
C ALA A 220 -18.70 -26.86 7.73
N LEU A 221 -19.74 -26.22 8.27
CA LEU A 221 -19.64 -24.91 8.93
C LEU A 221 -18.71 -24.97 10.15
N ARG A 222 -18.80 -26.01 10.98
CA ARG A 222 -17.92 -26.18 12.14
C ARG A 222 -16.44 -26.30 11.74
N LYS A 223 -16.13 -27.01 10.64
CA LYS A 223 -14.75 -27.15 10.14
C LYS A 223 -14.20 -25.82 9.61
N LEU A 224 -15.02 -25.08 8.87
CA LEU A 224 -14.66 -23.74 8.38
C LEU A 224 -14.45 -22.75 9.54
N GLU A 225 -15.32 -22.79 10.56
CA GLU A 225 -15.17 -21.98 11.77
C GLU A 225 -13.90 -22.35 12.55
N SER A 226 -13.61 -23.65 12.68
CA SER A 226 -12.40 -24.14 13.35
C SER A 226 -11.11 -23.70 12.63
N ALA A 227 -11.16 -23.50 11.32
CA ALA A 227 -10.06 -22.95 10.53
C ALA A 227 -9.97 -21.41 10.56
N GLY A 228 -10.92 -20.74 11.21
CA GLY A 228 -10.96 -19.28 11.33
C GLY A 228 -11.29 -18.56 10.02
N VAL A 229 -11.91 -19.23 9.05
CA VAL A 229 -12.33 -18.60 7.78
C VAL A 229 -13.74 -18.02 7.84
N ILE A 230 -14.56 -18.52 8.76
CA ILE A 230 -15.89 -18.00 9.09
C ILE A 230 -16.05 -17.92 10.61
N GLU A 231 -17.06 -17.19 11.05
CA GLU A 231 -17.59 -17.22 12.40
C GLU A 231 -19.07 -17.61 12.33
N SER A 232 -19.54 -18.46 13.25
CA SER A 232 -20.93 -18.90 13.28
C SER A 232 -21.55 -18.65 14.66
N LYS A 233 -22.73 -18.02 14.67
CA LYS A 233 -23.50 -17.77 15.88
C LYS A 233 -24.89 -18.38 15.76
N SER A 234 -25.11 -19.47 16.50
CA SER A 234 -26.41 -20.13 16.55
C SER A 234 -27.45 -19.25 17.26
N LEU A 235 -28.58 -19.01 16.60
CA LEU A 235 -29.78 -18.36 17.15
C LEU A 235 -30.89 -19.39 17.44
N GLY A 236 -30.52 -20.66 17.59
CA GLY A 236 -31.45 -21.77 17.84
C GLY A 236 -32.35 -22.02 16.64
N MET A 237 -33.67 -21.93 16.84
CA MET A 237 -34.66 -22.21 15.79
C MET A 237 -34.73 -21.14 14.70
N LYS A 238 -34.19 -19.93 14.95
CA LYS A 238 -34.19 -18.84 13.98
C LYS A 238 -33.14 -19.00 12.87
N GLY A 239 -32.14 -19.87 13.08
CA GLY A 239 -31.03 -20.08 12.15
C GLY A 239 -29.67 -19.85 12.81
N THR A 240 -28.65 -19.76 11.97
CA THR A 240 -27.26 -19.48 12.35
C THR A 240 -26.80 -18.25 11.59
N ASN A 241 -26.40 -17.20 12.29
CA ASN A 241 -25.73 -16.06 11.66
C ASN A 241 -24.30 -16.50 11.31
N ILE A 242 -23.91 -16.29 10.06
CA ILE A 242 -22.59 -16.66 9.53
C ILE A 242 -21.93 -15.39 9.05
N ARG A 243 -20.68 -15.18 9.48
CA ARG A 243 -19.83 -14.08 9.04
C ARG A 243 -18.55 -14.60 8.40
N ILE A 244 -18.23 -14.12 7.21
CA ILE A 244 -17.00 -14.47 6.50
C ILE A 244 -15.85 -13.63 7.06
N LEU A 245 -14.80 -14.29 7.57
CA LEU A 245 -13.60 -13.63 8.11
C LEU A 245 -12.50 -13.47 7.06
N ASN A 246 -12.52 -14.32 6.03
CA ASN A 246 -11.49 -14.33 4.98
C ASN A 246 -12.12 -14.10 3.60
N GLU A 247 -11.77 -12.98 2.97
CA GLU A 247 -12.27 -12.52 1.67
C GLU A 247 -12.02 -13.52 0.52
N TYR A 248 -11.00 -14.38 0.63
CA TYR A 248 -10.67 -15.36 -0.41
C TYR A 248 -11.53 -16.63 -0.36
N LEU A 249 -12.40 -16.79 0.65
CA LEU A 249 -13.20 -18.00 0.83
C LEU A 249 -14.19 -18.23 -0.33
N LEU A 250 -14.95 -17.20 -0.69
CA LEU A 250 -15.97 -17.30 -1.74
C LEU A 250 -15.34 -17.61 -3.11
N GLU A 251 -14.26 -16.89 -3.45
CA GLU A 251 -13.50 -17.11 -4.70
C GLU A 251 -12.95 -18.55 -4.77
N ALA A 252 -12.43 -19.08 -3.66
CA ALA A 252 -11.89 -20.44 -3.62
C ALA A 252 -12.98 -21.52 -3.75
N LEU A 253 -14.17 -21.28 -3.21
CA LEU A 253 -15.32 -22.18 -3.33
C LEU A 253 -15.90 -22.22 -4.75
N GLU A 254 -15.96 -21.08 -5.44
CA GLU A 254 -16.41 -21.04 -6.84
C GLU A 254 -15.51 -21.86 -7.76
N LYS A 255 -14.19 -21.85 -7.53
CA LYS A 255 -13.24 -22.69 -8.28
C LYS A 255 -13.44 -24.20 -8.05
N LYS A 256 -14.17 -24.59 -7.01
CA LYS A 256 -14.48 -25.98 -6.65
C LYS A 256 -15.87 -26.43 -7.10
N LYS A 257 -16.66 -25.55 -7.74
CA LYS A 257 -17.97 -25.91 -8.36
C LYS A 257 -17.83 -26.75 -9.63
N HIS A 258 -16.61 -27.00 -10.10
CA HIS A 258 -16.26 -27.78 -11.29
C HIS A 258 -15.26 -28.88 -10.93
#